data_AF-A0A920PKP4-F1
#
_entry.id   AF-A0A920PKP4-F1
#
_cell.length_a   1.000
_cell.length_b   1.000
_cell.length_c   1.000
_cell.angle_alpha   90.00
_cell.angle_beta   90.00
_cell.angle_gamma   90.00
#
_symmetry.space_group_name_H-M   'P 1'
#
loop_
_entity.id
_entity.type
_entity.pdbx_description
1 polymer ?
#
loop_
_entity_poly.entity_id
_entity_poly.type
_entity_poly.pdbx_seq_one_letter_code
_entity_poly.pdbx_strand_id
1 'polypeptide(L)'
;MTGANWDGSEMCWRHLPQQYGAIHFHEDDIYDFEWETDFSFWCLKIFGPGFTVFDSSRKVSMTRFLCLSVRRGINGLPVYVYWCRPFSYTVYGNHARPDYEPSWLDRNEAWNAYPWNPAEYHTTDVPPTIFTRSKGICHASHRRPLFNLRPGYLTFGANACSDCVIFRLTVT
;
A
#
# COMPACT_ATOMS: atom_id res chain seq x y z
N MET A 1 -21.12 -5.66 13.40
CA MET A 1 -21.91 -4.54 12.83
C MET A 1 -23.24 -4.46 13.57
N THR A 2 -24.01 -3.38 13.43
CA THR A 2 -25.35 -3.29 14.05
C THR A 2 -26.26 -4.41 13.51
N GLY A 3 -26.88 -5.17 14.41
CA GLY A 3 -27.85 -6.21 14.10
C GLY A 3 -29.21 -5.65 13.70
N ALA A 4 -30.09 -6.51 13.17
CA ALA A 4 -31.47 -6.12 12.82
C ALA A 4 -32.30 -5.69 14.05
N ASN A 5 -31.88 -6.08 15.25
CA ASN A 5 -32.48 -5.73 16.53
C ASN A 5 -31.78 -4.56 17.24
N TRP A 6 -30.86 -3.85 16.57
CA TRP A 6 -30.20 -2.68 17.15
C TRP A 6 -31.16 -1.49 17.23
N ASP A 7 -31.30 -0.91 18.43
CA ASP A 7 -32.27 0.16 18.72
C ASP A 7 -31.62 1.51 19.06
N GLY A 8 -30.29 1.58 19.08
CA GLY A 8 -29.54 2.80 19.39
C GLY A 8 -29.33 3.08 20.88
N SER A 9 -29.76 2.18 21.78
CA SER A 9 -29.59 2.36 23.23
C SER A 9 -28.15 2.22 23.73
N GLU A 10 -27.31 1.46 23.02
CA GLU A 10 -25.90 1.25 23.34
C GLU A 10 -25.03 1.27 22.07
N MET A 11 -23.93 2.03 22.10
CA MET A 11 -23.02 2.29 20.97
C MET A 11 -21.75 1.42 21.02
N CYS A 12 -21.41 0.89 22.19
CA CYS A 12 -20.26 0.00 22.40
C CYS A 12 -20.73 -1.47 22.31
N TRP A 13 -20.36 -2.15 21.21
CA TRP A 13 -20.74 -3.54 20.97
C TRP A 13 -20.38 -4.53 22.09
N ARG A 14 -19.38 -4.22 22.92
CA ARG A 14 -18.95 -5.06 24.04
C ARG A 14 -19.94 -5.06 25.20
N HIS A 15 -20.74 -4.00 25.36
CA HIS A 15 -21.68 -3.87 26.48
C HIS A 15 -23.01 -4.58 26.19
N LEU A 16 -23.42 -4.63 24.92
CA LEU A 16 -24.68 -5.25 24.50
C LEU A 16 -24.51 -6.08 23.20
N PRO A 17 -23.70 -7.15 23.20
CA PRO A 17 -23.31 -7.88 22.00
C PRO A 17 -24.50 -8.47 21.22
N GLN A 18 -25.63 -8.69 21.88
CA GLN A 18 -26.88 -9.22 21.29
C GLN A 18 -27.47 -8.29 20.23
N GLN A 19 -27.17 -6.98 20.26
CA GLN A 19 -27.57 -6.03 19.21
C GLN A 19 -26.52 -5.86 18.10
N TYR A 20 -25.39 -6.57 18.17
CA TYR A 20 -24.24 -6.40 17.25
C TYR A 20 -23.86 -7.67 16.49
N GLY A 21 -24.85 -8.53 16.22
CA GLY A 21 -24.65 -9.83 15.57
C GLY A 21 -24.53 -9.81 14.04
N ALA A 22 -24.58 -8.63 13.39
CA ALA A 22 -24.48 -8.57 11.93
C ALA A 22 -23.04 -8.58 11.42
N ILE A 23 -22.87 -9.15 10.23
CA ILE A 23 -21.67 -9.06 9.40
C ILE A 23 -22.04 -8.26 8.15
N HIS A 24 -21.18 -7.31 7.75
CA HIS A 24 -21.37 -6.52 6.54
C HIS A 24 -20.36 -7.02 5.51
N PHE A 25 -20.86 -7.75 4.52
CA PHE A 25 -20.04 -8.30 3.44
C PHE A 25 -19.92 -7.28 2.32
N HIS A 26 -18.71 -7.13 1.79
CA HIS A 26 -18.47 -6.40 0.56
C HIS A 26 -17.98 -7.35 -0.53
N GLU A 27 -18.38 -7.13 -1.77
CA GLU A 27 -17.96 -7.96 -2.92
C GLU A 27 -16.47 -7.80 -3.26
N ASP A 28 -15.88 -6.72 -2.77
CA ASP A 28 -14.52 -6.30 -3.05
C ASP A 28 -13.57 -6.47 -1.84
N ASP A 29 -14.05 -6.99 -0.71
CA ASP A 29 -13.23 -7.25 0.48
C ASP A 29 -12.08 -8.21 0.17
N ILE A 30 -10.83 -7.79 0.44
CA ILE A 30 -9.64 -8.62 0.21
C ILE A 30 -8.61 -8.42 1.32
N TYR A 31 -8.37 -9.50 2.07
CA TYR A 31 -7.36 -9.55 3.13
C TYR A 31 -6.06 -10.23 2.66
N ASP A 32 -6.17 -11.37 2.01
CA ASP A 32 -5.04 -12.14 1.49
C ASP A 32 -5.40 -12.57 0.08
N PHE A 33 -4.45 -12.45 -0.84
CA PHE A 33 -4.64 -12.92 -2.21
C PHE A 33 -4.48 -14.44 -2.31
N GLU A 34 -3.89 -15.05 -1.28
CA GLU A 34 -3.68 -16.50 -1.21
C GLU A 34 -2.93 -17.06 -2.42
N TRP A 35 -2.11 -16.21 -3.06
CA TRP A 35 -1.24 -16.63 -4.16
C TRP A 35 -0.20 -17.64 -3.66
N GLU A 36 0.09 -18.63 -4.49
CA GLU A 36 1.19 -19.56 -4.24
C GLU A 36 2.53 -18.80 -4.23
N THR A 37 3.43 -19.22 -3.35
CA THR A 37 4.75 -18.59 -3.23
C THR A 37 5.66 -19.09 -4.35
N ASP A 38 5.98 -18.21 -5.30
CA ASP A 38 6.87 -18.54 -6.44
C ASP A 38 8.31 -18.85 -5.99
N PHE A 39 8.83 -18.10 -5.02
CA PHE A 39 10.18 -18.30 -4.49
C PHE A 39 10.31 -17.75 -3.06
N SER A 40 11.30 -18.25 -2.32
CA SER A 40 11.69 -17.74 -1.02
C SER A 40 13.19 -17.48 -1.01
N PHE A 41 13.61 -16.42 -0.34
CA PHE A 41 15.03 -16.09 -0.21
C PHE A 41 15.38 -15.92 1.27
N TRP A 42 16.55 -16.42 1.66
CA TRP A 42 17.10 -16.24 2.99
C TRP A 42 18.12 -15.11 2.96
N CYS A 43 17.90 -14.06 3.73
CA CYS A 43 18.82 -12.93 3.82
C CYS A 43 19.93 -13.24 4.84
N LEU A 44 21.04 -13.81 4.38
CA LEU A 44 22.16 -14.26 5.25
C LEU A 44 23.11 -13.13 5.68
N LYS A 45 23.04 -11.97 5.05
CA LYS A 45 23.70 -10.73 5.48
C LYS A 45 22.65 -9.64 5.51
N ILE A 46 22.52 -8.96 6.64
CA ILE A 46 21.83 -7.67 6.68
C ILE A 46 22.57 -6.80 5.66
N PHE A 47 21.95 -6.58 4.49
CA PHE A 47 22.41 -5.57 3.55
C PHE A 47 22.63 -4.30 4.35
N GLY A 48 23.66 -3.50 4.01
CA GLY A 48 23.86 -2.22 4.68
C GLY A 48 22.56 -1.42 4.78
N PRO A 49 22.44 -0.49 5.74
CA PRO A 49 21.21 0.25 5.98
C PRO A 49 20.62 0.78 4.65
N GLY A 50 19.37 0.41 4.33
CA GLY A 50 18.79 0.76 3.05
C GLY A 50 17.48 0.03 2.73
N PHE A 51 16.96 0.32 1.54
CA PHE A 51 15.77 -0.31 0.98
C PHE A 51 16.18 -1.41 0.00
N THR A 52 15.60 -2.60 0.14
CA THR A 52 15.73 -3.67 -0.85
C THR A 52 14.44 -3.75 -1.66
N VAL A 53 14.59 -3.75 -2.98
CA VAL A 53 13.50 -3.96 -3.93
C VAL A 53 13.80 -5.23 -4.70
N PHE A 54 12.81 -6.12 -4.81
CA PHE A 54 12.90 -7.28 -5.68
C PHE A 54 12.28 -6.90 -7.02
N ASP A 55 13.14 -6.77 -8.03
CA ASP A 55 12.71 -6.59 -9.41
C ASP A 55 12.72 -7.94 -10.13
N SER A 56 11.56 -8.32 -10.65
CA SER A 56 11.46 -9.44 -11.58
C SER A 56 11.56 -8.87 -12.99
N SER A 57 12.34 -9.51 -13.87
CA SER A 57 12.57 -9.10 -15.27
C SER A 57 11.30 -8.89 -16.12
N ARG A 58 10.12 -9.18 -15.56
CA ARG A 58 8.78 -8.98 -16.13
C ARG A 58 8.11 -7.64 -15.75
N LYS A 59 8.86 -6.61 -15.32
CA LYS A 59 8.33 -5.28 -14.91
C LYS A 59 7.41 -5.31 -13.67
N VAL A 60 7.49 -6.36 -12.86
CA VAL A 60 6.75 -6.48 -11.60
C VAL A 60 7.74 -6.34 -10.45
N SER A 61 7.95 -5.11 -10.00
CA SER A 61 8.70 -4.80 -8.79
C SER A 61 7.76 -4.88 -7.59
N MET A 62 8.03 -5.78 -6.65
CA MET A 62 7.34 -5.82 -5.35
C MET A 62 8.22 -5.15 -4.31
N THR A 63 7.77 -4.00 -3.81
CA THR A 63 8.50 -3.24 -2.79
C THR A 63 8.08 -3.72 -1.41
N ARG A 64 8.89 -4.59 -0.79
CA ARG A 64 8.78 -4.91 0.64
C ARG A 64 9.86 -4.14 1.38
N PHE A 65 9.44 -3.14 2.17
CA PHE A 65 10.33 -2.37 3.00
C PHE A 65 10.76 -3.19 4.24
N LEU A 66 11.98 -3.74 4.22
CA LEU A 66 12.63 -4.21 5.44
C LEU A 66 13.63 -3.15 5.89
N CYS A 67 13.25 -2.33 6.88
CA CYS A 67 14.18 -1.39 7.49
C CYS A 67 14.64 -1.92 8.84
N LEU A 68 15.86 -2.44 8.89
CA LEU A 68 16.56 -2.69 10.14
C LEU A 68 17.92 -2.01 10.04
N SER A 69 18.05 -0.87 10.71
CA SER A 69 19.38 -0.31 10.98
C SER A 69 19.46 0.20 12.40
N VAL A 70 20.08 -0.60 13.26
CA VAL A 70 20.80 -0.10 14.42
C VAL A 70 22.27 -0.28 14.08
N ARG A 71 22.94 0.76 13.58
CA ARG A 71 24.39 0.81 13.71
C ARG A 71 24.67 1.33 15.12
N ARG A 72 25.30 0.52 15.97
CA ARG A 72 26.02 1.10 17.12
C ARG A 72 27.09 2.01 16.52
N GLY A 73 27.16 3.27 16.97
CA GLY A 73 28.19 4.20 16.49
C GLY A 73 29.57 3.58 16.71
N ILE A 74 30.32 3.37 15.62
CA ILE A 74 31.73 3.03 15.69
C ILE A 74 32.46 4.37 15.61
N ASN A 75 33.37 4.65 16.55
CA ASN A 75 34.21 5.85 16.58
C ASN A 75 33.44 7.21 16.67
N GLY A 76 32.40 7.30 17.49
CA GLY A 76 31.74 8.58 17.78
C GLY A 76 30.87 9.15 16.65
N LEU A 77 30.61 8.38 15.57
CA LEU A 77 29.70 8.79 14.51
C LEU A 77 28.22 8.69 14.97
N PRO A 78 27.35 9.65 14.54
CA PRO A 78 25.94 9.64 14.89
C PRO A 78 25.23 8.40 14.32
N VAL A 79 24.35 7.82 15.13
CA VAL A 79 23.46 6.74 14.72
C VAL A 79 22.22 7.35 14.08
N TYR A 80 21.98 7.07 12.81
CA TYR A 80 20.73 7.39 12.15
C TYR A 80 19.79 6.18 12.22
N VAL A 81 18.61 6.39 12.80
CA VAL A 81 17.53 5.41 12.80
C VAL A 81 16.47 5.92 11.82
N TYR A 82 16.24 5.17 10.75
CA TYR A 82 15.11 5.41 9.87
C TYR A 82 13.95 4.50 10.28
N TRP A 83 12.79 5.11 10.54
CA TRP A 83 11.57 4.38 10.89
C TRP A 83 10.65 4.31 9.66
N CYS A 84 10.62 3.15 9.01
CA CYS A 84 9.56 2.87 8.03
C CYS A 84 8.19 2.95 8.72
N ARG A 85 7.17 3.47 8.01
CA ARG A 85 5.78 3.50 8.48
C ARG A 85 4.95 2.42 7.78
N PRO A 86 5.17 1.12 8.06
CA PRO A 86 4.51 0.04 7.33
C PRO A 86 2.98 0.11 7.50
N PHE A 87 2.48 0.55 8.66
CA PHE A 87 1.04 0.73 8.90
C PHE A 87 0.42 1.74 7.94
N SER A 88 1.06 2.90 7.75
CA SER A 88 0.59 3.91 6.80
C SER A 88 0.60 3.36 5.37
N TYR A 89 1.64 2.60 5.00
CA TYR A 89 1.71 1.99 3.67
C TYR A 89 0.61 0.95 3.43
N THR A 90 0.26 0.16 4.44
CA THR A 90 -0.87 -0.78 4.35
C THR A 90 -2.20 -0.05 4.20
N VAL A 91 -2.44 0.98 5.02
CA VAL A 91 -3.70 1.76 5.03
C VAL A 91 -3.91 2.52 3.73
N TYR A 92 -2.87 3.19 3.22
CA TYR A 92 -2.93 3.94 1.96
C TYR A 92 -2.61 3.09 0.73
N GLY A 93 -2.31 1.81 0.91
CA GLY A 93 -2.00 0.88 -0.16
C GLY A 93 -3.14 0.86 -1.17
N ASN A 94 -2.81 1.15 -2.43
CA ASN A 94 -3.76 1.26 -3.53
C ASN A 94 -4.90 2.26 -3.33
N HIS A 95 -4.65 3.38 -2.66
CA HIS A 95 -5.65 4.44 -2.54
C HIS A 95 -6.03 5.01 -3.92
N ALA A 96 -7.25 4.71 -4.40
CA ALA A 96 -7.87 5.40 -5.53
C ALA A 96 -8.16 6.85 -5.13
N ARG A 97 -7.51 7.77 -5.83
CA ARG A 97 -7.81 9.18 -5.67
C ARG A 97 -9.18 9.50 -6.28
N PRO A 98 -10.09 10.14 -5.53
CA PRO A 98 -11.39 10.54 -6.08
C PRO A 98 -11.26 11.65 -7.15
N ASP A 99 -10.17 12.41 -7.11
CA ASP A 99 -9.75 13.47 -8.05
C ASP A 99 -8.77 12.98 -9.13
N TYR A 100 -8.71 11.66 -9.36
CA TYR A 100 -7.94 11.13 -10.46
C TYR A 100 -8.48 11.65 -11.80
N GLU A 101 -7.55 12.04 -12.69
CA GLU A 101 -7.86 12.47 -14.06
C GLU A 101 -7.01 11.66 -15.06
N PRO A 102 -7.57 11.21 -16.19
CA PRO A 102 -6.81 10.43 -17.18
C PRO A 102 -5.53 11.11 -17.70
N SER A 103 -5.50 12.45 -17.72
CA SER A 103 -4.33 13.25 -18.11
C SER A 103 -3.09 13.02 -17.23
N TRP A 104 -3.24 12.38 -16.07
CA TRP A 104 -2.11 11.99 -15.22
C TRP A 104 -1.24 10.93 -15.90
N LEU A 105 -1.81 10.14 -16.81
CA LEU A 105 -1.07 9.14 -17.60
C LEU A 105 -0.07 9.80 -18.56
N ASP A 106 -0.43 10.94 -19.17
CA ASP A 106 0.47 11.72 -20.02
C ASP A 106 1.72 12.16 -19.24
N ARG A 107 1.54 12.55 -17.97
CA ARG A 107 2.66 12.88 -17.08
C ARG A 107 3.49 11.65 -16.73
N ASN A 108 2.85 10.52 -16.47
CA ASN A 108 3.56 9.27 -16.20
C ASN A 108 4.48 8.91 -17.37
N GLU A 109 3.97 9.02 -18.60
CA GLU A 109 4.75 8.78 -19.82
C GLU A 109 5.89 9.80 -19.96
N ALA A 110 5.58 11.10 -19.86
CA ALA A 110 6.56 12.16 -19.99
C ALA A 110 7.74 12.03 -19.01
N TRP A 111 7.50 11.48 -17.81
CA TRP A 111 8.51 11.36 -16.75
C TRP A 111 9.11 9.95 -16.62
N ASN A 112 8.70 9.02 -17.48
CA ASN A 112 9.04 7.60 -17.39
C ASN A 112 8.74 7.03 -15.99
N ALA A 113 7.57 7.40 -15.46
CA ALA A 113 7.05 6.97 -14.18
C ALA A 113 6.36 5.61 -14.27
N TYR A 114 5.96 5.05 -13.12
CA TYR A 114 5.19 3.81 -13.10
C TYR A 114 3.82 4.03 -13.78
N PRO A 115 3.47 3.25 -14.83
CA PRO A 115 2.34 3.60 -15.69
C PRO A 115 0.98 3.17 -15.13
N TRP A 116 0.96 2.31 -14.11
CA TRP A 116 -0.28 1.72 -13.61
C TRP A 116 -0.82 2.49 -12.40
N ASN A 117 -2.03 3.02 -12.51
CA ASN A 117 -2.71 3.73 -11.44
C ASN A 117 -3.85 2.88 -10.89
N PRO A 118 -3.94 2.67 -9.57
CA PRO A 118 -5.08 2.00 -8.95
C PRO A 118 -6.43 2.51 -9.49
N ALA A 119 -6.62 3.83 -9.66
CA ALA A 119 -7.88 4.44 -10.10
C ALA A 119 -8.38 4.00 -11.49
N GLU A 120 -7.58 3.28 -12.28
CA GLU A 120 -7.99 2.71 -13.58
C GLU A 120 -8.34 1.22 -13.48
N TYR A 121 -7.86 0.52 -12.45
CA TYR A 121 -7.96 -0.95 -12.34
C TYR A 121 -8.96 -1.35 -11.24
N HIS A 122 -10.24 -1.28 -11.62
CA HIS A 122 -11.39 -1.55 -10.74
C HIS A 122 -12.03 -2.94 -10.89
N THR A 123 -11.63 -3.76 -11.88
CA THR A 123 -12.37 -4.97 -12.29
C THR A 123 -11.57 -6.26 -12.23
N THR A 124 -12.31 -7.37 -12.11
CA THR A 124 -11.96 -8.79 -11.86
C THR A 124 -10.83 -9.43 -12.69
N ASP A 125 -10.35 -8.79 -13.75
CA ASP A 125 -9.28 -9.34 -14.61
C ASP A 125 -7.87 -8.85 -14.22
N VAL A 126 -7.81 -7.82 -13.36
CA VAL A 126 -6.59 -7.33 -12.73
C VAL A 126 -6.90 -7.27 -11.24
N PRO A 127 -6.03 -7.78 -10.36
CA PRO A 127 -6.41 -7.94 -8.97
C PRO A 127 -7.01 -6.66 -8.38
N PRO A 128 -8.24 -6.73 -7.82
CA PRO A 128 -8.96 -5.55 -7.37
C PRO A 128 -8.12 -4.88 -6.29
N THR A 129 -7.63 -3.70 -6.62
CA THR A 129 -6.79 -2.94 -5.70
C THR A 129 -7.54 -1.80 -5.05
N ILE A 130 -8.76 -1.50 -5.51
CA ILE A 130 -9.64 -0.48 -4.95
C ILE A 130 -11.03 -1.01 -4.72
N PHE A 131 -11.48 -0.76 -3.49
CA PHE A 131 -12.80 -1.00 -2.99
C PHE A 131 -13.74 0.12 -3.44
N THR A 132 -14.90 -0.27 -3.92
CA THR A 132 -16.02 0.53 -4.39
C THR A 132 -16.40 1.66 -3.42
N ARG A 133 -16.89 2.75 -4.00
CA ARG A 133 -17.15 4.05 -3.37
C ARG A 133 -18.31 4.08 -2.36
N SER A 134 -18.88 2.94 -1.98
CA SER A 134 -20.21 2.96 -1.35
C SER A 134 -20.19 3.05 0.17
N LYS A 135 -19.18 2.50 0.87
CA LYS A 135 -19.05 2.58 2.35
C LYS A 135 -17.58 2.52 2.78
N GLY A 136 -17.23 3.19 3.88
CA GLY A 136 -15.85 3.35 4.33
C GLY A 136 -15.14 2.01 4.57
N ILE A 137 -13.88 1.93 4.14
CA ILE A 137 -13.01 0.76 4.28
C ILE A 137 -12.44 0.74 5.71
N CYS A 138 -12.73 -0.32 6.47
CA CYS A 138 -12.29 -0.46 7.86
C CYS A 138 -11.10 -1.41 8.04
N HIS A 139 -10.75 -2.18 7.00
CA HIS A 139 -9.70 -3.20 7.03
C HIS A 139 -8.74 -3.01 5.85
N ALA A 140 -7.45 -3.18 6.10
CA ALA A 140 -6.41 -3.11 5.08
C ALA A 140 -5.32 -4.15 5.35
N SER A 141 -4.79 -4.72 4.27
CA SER A 141 -3.75 -5.76 4.36
C SER A 141 -2.57 -5.48 3.44
N HIS A 142 -1.40 -5.94 3.86
CA HIS A 142 -0.17 -5.94 3.07
C HIS A 142 0.01 -7.23 2.26
N ARG A 143 -0.88 -8.22 2.41
CA ARG A 143 -0.83 -9.51 1.68
C ARG A 143 -1.54 -9.41 0.32
N ARG A 144 -1.24 -8.33 -0.38
CA ARG A 144 -1.73 -8.00 -1.71
C ARG A 144 -0.70 -7.13 -2.44
N PRO A 145 -0.70 -7.09 -3.77
CA PRO A 145 0.12 -6.15 -4.53
C PRO A 145 -0.29 -4.70 -4.23
N LEU A 146 0.66 -3.88 -3.80
CA LEU A 146 0.46 -2.45 -3.54
C LEU A 146 1.15 -1.63 -4.64
N PHE A 147 0.39 -1.24 -5.67
CA PHE A 147 0.88 -0.54 -6.86
C PHE A 147 1.52 0.81 -6.52
N ASN A 148 0.89 1.56 -5.61
CA ASN A 148 1.33 2.89 -5.23
C ASN A 148 2.54 2.93 -4.28
N LEU A 149 3.06 1.77 -3.86
CA LEU A 149 4.33 1.68 -3.11
C LEU A 149 5.54 1.43 -4.02
N ARG A 150 5.32 1.31 -5.33
CA ARG A 150 6.40 1.06 -6.28
C ARG A 150 7.23 2.33 -6.50
N PRO A 151 8.56 2.20 -6.63
CA PRO A 151 9.42 3.30 -7.06
C PRO A 151 8.90 3.91 -8.36
N GLY A 152 8.91 5.24 -8.44
CA GLY A 152 8.43 5.97 -9.60
C GLY A 152 6.90 6.09 -9.71
N TYR A 153 6.12 5.65 -8.71
CA TYR A 153 4.69 5.94 -8.68
C TYR A 153 4.43 7.43 -8.41
N LEU A 154 3.63 8.08 -9.25
CA LEU A 154 3.19 9.46 -9.04
C LEU A 154 1.82 9.46 -8.36
N THR A 155 1.77 10.01 -7.15
CA THR A 155 0.51 10.15 -6.40
C THR A 155 -0.34 11.32 -6.91
N PHE A 156 0.27 12.33 -7.51
CA PHE A 156 -0.41 13.53 -8.02
C PHE A 156 0.05 13.84 -9.44
N GLY A 157 -0.90 13.88 -10.39
CA GLY A 157 -0.63 14.25 -11.78
C GLY A 157 -1.15 15.62 -12.21
N ALA A 158 -2.00 16.28 -11.41
CA ALA A 158 -2.60 17.56 -11.78
C ALA A 158 -1.74 18.78 -11.43
N ASN A 159 -1.04 18.78 -10.28
CA ASN A 159 -0.38 19.99 -9.79
C ASN A 159 1.00 20.19 -10.40
N ALA A 160 1.34 21.43 -10.78
CA ALA A 160 2.71 21.90 -10.81
C ALA A 160 3.21 22.07 -9.35
N CYS A 161 3.20 21.00 -8.55
CA CYS A 161 3.57 21.09 -7.14
C CYS A 161 5.08 20.92 -6.98
N SER A 162 5.65 21.91 -6.30
CA SER A 162 7.05 22.21 -6.03
C SER A 162 7.86 21.17 -5.25
N ASP A 163 7.29 20.03 -4.86
CA ASP A 163 7.92 19.13 -3.87
C ASP A 163 7.85 17.63 -4.23
N CYS A 164 7.40 17.26 -5.43
CA CYS A 164 7.46 15.86 -5.88
C CYS A 164 8.89 15.49 -6.32
N VAL A 165 9.74 15.13 -5.37
CA VAL A 165 11.04 14.53 -5.66
C VAL A 165 10.82 13.08 -6.12
N ILE A 166 10.96 12.84 -7.42
CA ILE A 166 11.09 11.47 -7.94
C ILE A 166 12.47 10.96 -7.53
N PHE A 167 12.51 10.07 -6.55
CA PHE A 167 13.74 9.33 -6.27
C PHE A 167 13.96 8.30 -7.38
N ARG A 168 14.81 8.63 -8.35
CA ARG A 168 15.38 7.63 -9.27
C ARG A 168 16.37 6.77 -8.48
N LEU A 169 15.95 5.55 -8.16
CA LEU A 169 16.86 4.50 -7.73
C LEU A 169 17.57 3.98 -8.99
N THR A 170 18.74 4.53 -9.30
CA THR A 170 19.62 3.95 -10.32
C THR A 170 20.26 2.72 -9.72
N VAL A 171 19.87 1.54 -10.20
CA VAL A 171 20.59 0.30 -9.92
C VAL A 171 21.82 0.29 -10.84
N THR A 172 22.99 0.59 -10.28
CA THR A 172 24.30 0.31 -10.91
C THR A 172 24.75 -1.08 -10.57
#